data_AF-A0A078B2R8-F1
#
_entry.id   AF-A0A078B2R8-F1
#
_cell.length_a   1.000
_cell.length_b   1.000
_cell.length_c   1.000
_cell.angle_alpha   90.00
_cell.angle_beta   90.00
_cell.angle_gamma   90.00
#
_symmetry.space_group_name_H-M   'P 1'
#
loop_
_entity.id
_entity.type
_entity.pdbx_description
1 polymer ?
#
loop_
_entity_poly.entity_id
_entity_poly.type
_entity_poly.pdbx_seq_one_letter_code
_entity_poly.pdbx_strand_id
1 'polypeptide(L)'
;MLAASPVQARAFSVAFNIKSKFEAAFEKKQQAAGKTVRKDPEPNNKAEYGQGYYQQNLKNMRQGYVHPYHSEKYPLIHSQFHYLKTLFEAVGPEQVSPHYESLSRSRRGLLFLFFYIGTINTVSRFGGWSHNEWIRAMIWHHEYLIAFYLGYLETRHFTYFLGPKFTTFYNVYTRYETQQLCSMWADQAEEEQLRFLRHTKEQLEYVRINAEYDYVKKRALINYLTNEKLNLELHFHNRTLNMLRSIQNYENQNLRNHLREIVLGSFDKVQQSLKDQTTRKQIQQQAFQAALSGIQSGVMKYDNDPLLPILQNEMQSRIAHFKGLTPEEESKLLSLNQDQKRSIADFDRKAKEDYLHASASVNVPGRKK
;
A
#
# COMPACT_ATOMS: atom_id res chain seq x y z
N MET A 1 -80.44 26.62 -18.53
CA MET A 1 -81.26 25.40 -18.37
C MET A 1 -80.44 24.21 -18.83
N LEU A 2 -80.05 23.35 -17.89
CA LEU A 2 -79.73 21.92 -18.05
C LEU A 2 -79.43 21.42 -16.62
N ALA A 3 -80.43 20.78 -16.00
CA ALA A 3 -80.38 20.30 -14.63
C ALA A 3 -79.73 18.91 -14.59
N ALA A 4 -78.66 18.77 -13.80
CA ALA A 4 -78.03 17.49 -13.51
C ALA A 4 -78.65 16.90 -12.23
N SER A 5 -79.23 15.71 -12.37
CA SER A 5 -79.83 14.90 -11.30
C SER A 5 -78.77 14.24 -10.41
N PRO A 6 -78.97 14.13 -9.08
CA PRO A 6 -78.04 13.44 -8.18
C PRO A 6 -78.19 11.92 -8.27
N VAL A 7 -77.06 11.22 -8.35
CA VAL A 7 -76.96 9.75 -8.34
C VAL A 7 -77.22 9.22 -6.93
N GLN A 8 -78.19 8.31 -6.80
CA GLN A 8 -78.50 7.58 -5.57
C GLN A 8 -77.40 6.53 -5.26
N ALA A 9 -76.83 6.60 -4.06
CA ALA A 9 -76.04 5.52 -3.49
C ALA A 9 -76.94 4.32 -3.17
N ARG A 10 -76.75 3.19 -3.86
CA ARG A 10 -77.39 1.91 -3.50
C ARG A 10 -76.45 1.05 -2.68
N ALA A 11 -77.03 0.52 -1.61
CA ALA A 11 -76.44 -0.34 -0.62
C ALA A 11 -75.92 -1.67 -1.16
N PHE A 12 -74.88 -2.16 -0.50
CA PHE A 12 -74.28 -3.48 -0.61
C PHE A 12 -75.31 -4.62 -0.49
N SER A 13 -75.26 -5.58 -1.41
CA SER A 13 -75.87 -6.90 -1.20
C SER A 13 -74.84 -8.02 -1.45
N VAL A 14 -74.45 -8.62 -0.33
CA VAL A 14 -74.13 -10.04 -0.09
C VAL A 14 -73.84 -10.90 -1.34
N ALA A 15 -72.55 -11.10 -1.63
CA ALA A 15 -72.08 -12.25 -2.40
C ALA A 15 -70.69 -12.68 -1.90
N PHE A 16 -70.68 -13.79 -1.15
CA PHE A 16 -69.58 -14.70 -0.82
C PHE A 16 -68.14 -14.21 -1.07
N ASN A 17 -67.56 -13.55 -0.07
CA ASN A 17 -66.15 -13.17 -0.09
C ASN A 17 -65.29 -14.28 0.54
N ILE A 18 -64.48 -14.96 -0.26
CA ILE A 18 -63.48 -15.97 0.13
C ILE A 18 -62.55 -15.44 1.26
N LYS A 19 -62.43 -14.12 1.39
CA LYS A 19 -61.78 -13.41 2.50
C LYS A 19 -62.26 -13.82 3.89
N SER A 20 -63.55 -14.05 4.12
CA SER A 20 -64.06 -14.31 5.48
C SER A 20 -63.66 -15.70 6.01
N LYS A 21 -63.56 -16.70 5.13
CA LYS A 21 -63.05 -18.03 5.51
C LYS A 21 -61.54 -18.00 5.77
N PHE A 22 -60.81 -17.13 5.10
CA PHE A 22 -59.38 -16.94 5.32
C PHE A 22 -59.11 -16.20 6.63
N GLU A 23 -59.88 -15.16 6.93
CA GLU A 23 -59.82 -14.44 8.22
C GLU A 23 -60.19 -15.36 9.38
N ALA A 24 -61.27 -16.15 9.26
CA ALA A 24 -61.64 -17.12 10.29
C ALA A 24 -60.58 -18.23 10.48
N ALA A 25 -59.95 -18.69 9.39
CA ALA A 25 -58.86 -19.67 9.47
C ALA A 25 -57.58 -19.04 10.07
N PHE A 26 -57.32 -17.77 9.79
CA PHE A 26 -56.19 -17.02 10.33
C PHE A 26 -56.35 -16.74 11.82
N GLU A 27 -57.54 -16.34 12.27
CA GLU A 27 -57.87 -16.16 13.69
C GLU A 27 -57.78 -17.50 14.45
N LYS A 28 -58.28 -18.59 13.86
CA LYS A 28 -58.17 -19.93 14.46
C LYS A 28 -56.71 -20.39 14.57
N LYS A 29 -55.86 -20.01 13.62
CA LYS A 29 -54.41 -20.29 13.65
C LYS A 29 -53.67 -19.40 14.64
N GLN A 30 -54.07 -18.14 14.82
CA GLN A 30 -53.54 -17.26 15.87
C GLN A 30 -53.94 -17.73 17.27
N GLN A 31 -55.18 -18.18 17.47
CA GLN A 31 -55.63 -18.74 18.75
C GLN A 31 -54.92 -20.06 19.10
N ALA A 32 -54.62 -20.89 18.09
CA ALA A 32 -53.80 -22.10 18.26
C ALA A 32 -52.32 -21.77 18.54
N ALA A 33 -51.78 -20.69 17.96
CA ALA A 33 -50.41 -20.22 18.20
C ALA A 33 -50.24 -19.47 19.53
N GLY A 34 -51.33 -18.95 20.12
CA GLY A 34 -51.32 -18.20 21.38
C GLY A 34 -51.14 -19.03 22.65
N LYS A 35 -51.13 -20.37 22.56
CA LYS A 35 -50.95 -21.27 23.72
C LYS A 35 -49.80 -22.24 23.50
N THR A 36 -48.58 -21.71 23.43
CA THR A 36 -47.36 -22.22 24.09
C THR A 36 -46.15 -21.50 23.49
N VAL A 37 -45.94 -20.24 23.88
CA VAL A 37 -44.60 -19.66 23.80
C VAL A 37 -43.86 -20.21 25.02
N ARG A 38 -43.07 -21.27 24.84
CA ARG A 38 -42.01 -21.58 25.80
C ARG A 38 -41.11 -20.34 25.79
N LYS A 39 -41.15 -19.57 26.88
CA LYS A 39 -40.11 -18.57 27.15
C LYS A 39 -38.85 -19.38 27.42
N ASP A 40 -38.02 -19.55 26.41
CA ASP A 40 -36.64 -19.96 26.66
C ASP A 40 -36.03 -18.87 27.57
N PRO A 41 -35.44 -19.24 28.71
CA PRO A 41 -34.90 -18.26 29.65
C PRO A 41 -33.80 -17.46 28.95
N GLU A 42 -33.91 -16.12 28.97
CA GLU A 42 -32.82 -15.26 28.51
C GLU A 42 -31.57 -15.53 29.36
N PRO A 43 -30.40 -15.73 28.74
CA PRO A 43 -29.18 -16.05 29.47
C PRO A 43 -28.72 -14.85 30.29
N ASN A 44 -28.50 -15.07 31.59
CA ASN A 44 -28.07 -14.05 32.56
C ASN A 44 -26.68 -13.45 32.27
N ASN A 45 -25.90 -13.98 31.32
CA ASN A 45 -24.52 -13.57 31.09
C ASN A 45 -24.20 -13.36 29.61
N LYS A 46 -24.08 -12.09 29.20
CA LYS A 46 -23.79 -11.68 27.81
C LYS A 46 -22.37 -12.01 27.34
N ALA A 47 -21.46 -12.32 28.27
CA ALA A 47 -20.05 -12.60 27.98
C ALA A 47 -19.79 -14.04 27.48
N GLU A 48 -20.69 -15.00 27.74
CA GLU A 48 -20.50 -16.42 27.41
C GLU A 48 -21.00 -16.81 26.01
N TYR A 49 -21.90 -16.02 25.42
CA TYR A 49 -22.48 -16.34 24.11
C TYR A 49 -21.72 -15.64 22.97
N GLY A 50 -20.82 -16.40 22.35
CA GLY A 50 -20.01 -15.96 21.21
C GLY A 50 -20.83 -15.52 19.99
N GLN A 51 -20.14 -14.86 19.04
CA GLN A 51 -20.68 -14.21 17.84
C GLN A 51 -21.69 -15.05 17.02
N GLY A 52 -21.65 -16.40 17.13
CA GLY A 52 -22.57 -17.32 16.45
C GLY A 52 -24.00 -17.32 16.97
N TYR A 53 -24.24 -17.06 18.27
CA TYR A 53 -25.60 -17.07 18.86
C TYR A 53 -26.48 -15.96 18.26
N TYR A 54 -25.90 -14.78 18.06
CA TYR A 54 -26.60 -13.63 17.48
C TYR A 54 -26.75 -13.74 15.95
N GLN A 55 -25.78 -14.32 15.24
CA GLN A 55 -25.89 -14.56 13.78
C GLN A 55 -26.99 -15.57 13.41
N GLN A 56 -27.19 -16.60 14.23
CA GLN A 56 -28.27 -17.57 14.01
C GLN A 56 -29.64 -17.03 14.42
N ASN A 57 -29.72 -16.21 15.48
CA ASN A 57 -30.97 -15.63 15.98
C ASN A 57 -31.40 -14.32 15.29
N LEU A 58 -30.54 -13.70 14.46
CA LEU A 58 -30.93 -12.60 13.58
C LEU A 58 -32.07 -12.99 12.62
N LYS A 59 -32.11 -14.26 12.17
CA LYS A 59 -33.22 -14.81 11.39
C LYS A 59 -34.51 -15.01 12.20
N ASN A 60 -34.40 -15.02 13.53
CA ASN A 60 -35.52 -15.22 14.47
C ASN A 60 -36.13 -13.90 14.96
N MET A 61 -35.53 -12.74 14.66
CA MET A 61 -36.12 -11.43 14.96
C MET A 61 -37.21 -11.10 13.93
N ARG A 62 -38.44 -11.62 14.16
CA ARG A 62 -39.57 -11.46 13.24
C ARG A 62 -40.01 -10.00 13.04
N GLN A 63 -39.93 -9.18 14.08
CA GLN A 63 -40.20 -7.74 14.03
C GLN A 63 -39.51 -7.03 15.21
N GLY A 64 -39.06 -5.79 15.02
CA GLY A 64 -38.71 -4.91 16.13
C GLY A 64 -39.95 -4.57 16.97
N TYR A 65 -39.74 -3.98 18.14
CA TYR A 65 -40.85 -3.52 18.98
C TYR A 65 -41.69 -2.46 18.26
N VAL A 66 -43.01 -2.68 18.18
CA VAL A 66 -43.96 -1.70 17.65
C VAL A 66 -44.73 -1.09 18.81
N HIS A 67 -44.56 0.21 19.01
CA HIS A 67 -45.21 0.90 20.10
C HIS A 67 -46.73 1.05 19.82
N PRO A 68 -47.63 0.57 20.71
CA PRO A 68 -49.07 0.46 20.41
C PRO A 68 -49.79 1.79 20.24
N TYR A 69 -49.28 2.87 20.85
CA TYR A 69 -49.87 4.21 20.79
C TYR A 69 -49.12 5.18 19.87
N HIS A 70 -48.08 4.71 19.17
CA HIS A 70 -47.35 5.55 18.24
C HIS A 70 -47.76 5.17 16.82
N SER A 71 -48.23 6.15 16.06
CA SER A 71 -48.48 6.00 14.63
C SER A 71 -47.88 7.17 13.88
N GLU A 72 -47.60 7.00 12.58
CA GLU A 72 -47.06 8.10 11.76
C GLU A 72 -48.03 9.28 11.67
N LYS A 73 -49.33 8.98 11.61
CA LYS A 73 -50.40 9.98 11.54
C LYS A 73 -50.66 10.67 12.88
N TYR A 74 -50.50 9.93 13.98
CA TYR A 74 -50.68 10.42 15.34
C TYR A 74 -49.45 10.05 16.16
N PRO A 75 -48.37 10.84 16.05
CA PRO A 75 -47.18 10.61 16.85
C PRO A 75 -47.50 10.89 18.31
N LEU A 76 -47.07 9.99 19.20
CA LEU A 76 -47.21 10.15 20.65
C LEU A 76 -46.52 11.42 21.16
N ILE A 77 -45.39 11.78 20.54
CA ILE A 77 -44.57 12.93 20.92
C ILE A 77 -44.83 14.07 19.95
N HIS A 78 -45.14 15.24 20.50
CA HIS A 78 -45.25 16.46 19.70
C HIS A 78 -43.88 16.85 19.12
N SER A 79 -43.83 17.09 17.81
CA SER A 79 -42.67 17.63 17.12
C SER A 79 -43.07 18.76 16.17
N GLN A 80 -42.26 19.80 16.09
CA GLN A 80 -42.47 20.91 15.15
C GLN A 80 -42.47 20.42 13.69
N PHE A 81 -41.71 19.36 13.39
CA PHE A 81 -41.69 18.73 12.08
C PHE A 81 -43.05 18.14 11.68
N HIS A 82 -43.74 17.46 12.61
CA HIS A 82 -45.06 16.93 12.33
C HIS A 82 -46.09 18.06 12.12
N TYR A 83 -46.02 19.11 12.93
CA TYR A 83 -46.83 20.31 12.72
C TYR A 83 -46.60 20.93 11.33
N LEU A 84 -45.34 21.14 10.94
CA LEU A 84 -44.99 21.67 9.62
C LEU A 84 -45.47 20.76 8.49
N LYS A 85 -45.36 19.43 8.63
CA LYS A 85 -45.91 18.47 7.67
C LYS A 85 -47.41 18.67 7.49
N THR A 86 -48.18 18.71 8.58
CA THR A 86 -49.64 18.94 8.52
C THR A 86 -50.00 20.31 7.97
N LEU A 87 -49.18 21.34 8.23
CA LEU A 87 -49.37 22.68 7.69
C LEU A 87 -49.14 22.70 6.17
N PHE A 88 -48.08 22.05 5.68
CA PHE A 88 -47.81 21.95 4.23
C PHE A 88 -48.83 21.08 3.51
N GLU A 89 -49.36 20.05 4.16
CA GLU A 89 -50.50 19.28 3.64
C GLU A 89 -51.77 20.15 3.51
N ALA A 90 -52.01 21.07 4.46
CA ALA A 90 -53.14 21.98 4.41
C ALA A 90 -52.99 23.12 3.38
N VAL A 91 -51.78 23.67 3.24
CA VAL A 91 -51.47 24.72 2.24
C VAL A 91 -51.38 24.14 0.82
N GLY A 92 -51.02 22.86 0.71
CA GLY A 92 -50.71 22.20 -0.55
C GLY A 92 -49.27 22.48 -1.02
N PRO A 93 -48.86 21.84 -2.14
CA PRO A 93 -47.55 22.06 -2.72
C PRO A 93 -47.38 23.49 -3.25
N GLU A 94 -46.13 23.89 -3.48
CA GLU A 94 -45.82 25.20 -4.08
C GLU A 94 -46.55 25.38 -5.42
N GLN A 95 -47.26 26.50 -5.55
CA GLN A 95 -48.00 26.84 -6.77
C GLN A 95 -47.04 27.40 -7.82
N VAL A 96 -46.31 26.51 -8.47
CA VAL A 96 -45.35 26.85 -9.52
C VAL A 96 -46.10 27.30 -10.78
N SER A 97 -45.89 28.54 -11.20
CA SER A 97 -46.44 29.05 -12.46
C SER A 97 -45.58 28.59 -13.64
N PRO A 98 -46.15 27.93 -14.67
CA PRO A 98 -45.41 27.55 -15.87
C PRO A 98 -45.22 28.72 -16.86
N HIS A 99 -45.81 29.89 -16.58
CA HIS A 99 -45.78 31.03 -17.48
C HIS A 99 -44.46 31.80 -17.37
N TYR A 100 -43.99 32.36 -18.49
CA TYR A 100 -42.76 33.17 -18.56
C TYR A 100 -42.85 34.51 -17.82
N GLU A 101 -44.06 34.96 -17.48
CA GLU A 101 -44.30 36.20 -16.75
C GLU A 101 -45.30 36.00 -15.61
N SER A 102 -45.22 36.88 -14.60
CA SER A 102 -46.13 36.86 -13.46
C SER A 102 -47.53 37.31 -13.85
N LEU A 103 -48.55 36.72 -13.22
CA LEU A 103 -49.97 37.03 -13.46
C LEU A 103 -50.28 38.51 -13.27
N SER A 104 -49.66 39.14 -12.28
CA SER A 104 -49.84 40.57 -11.98
C SER A 104 -49.26 41.47 -13.09
N ARG A 105 -48.16 41.04 -13.73
CA ARG A 105 -47.56 41.75 -14.86
C ARG A 105 -48.38 41.57 -16.14
N SER A 106 -48.74 40.34 -16.48
CA SER A 106 -49.47 40.01 -17.72
C SER A 106 -50.88 40.61 -17.78
N ARG A 107 -51.56 40.71 -16.63
CA ARG A 107 -52.95 41.17 -16.55
C ARG A 107 -53.12 42.46 -15.77
N ARG A 108 -52.07 43.27 -15.69
CA ARG A 108 -52.07 44.54 -14.94
C ARG A 108 -53.32 45.38 -15.23
N GLY A 109 -53.61 45.68 -16.50
CA GLY A 109 -54.77 46.49 -16.87
C GLY A 109 -56.12 45.89 -16.47
N LEU A 110 -56.28 44.58 -16.59
CA LEU A 110 -57.50 43.86 -16.21
C LEU A 110 -57.66 43.80 -14.68
N LEU A 111 -56.58 43.57 -13.93
CA LEU A 111 -56.59 43.64 -12.47
C LEU A 111 -56.92 45.05 -11.98
N PHE A 112 -56.37 46.09 -12.62
CA PHE A 112 -56.72 47.48 -12.32
C PHE A 112 -58.19 47.78 -12.63
N LEU A 113 -58.71 47.27 -13.75
CA LEU A 113 -60.13 47.42 -14.09
C LEU A 113 -61.03 46.73 -13.06
N PHE A 114 -60.71 45.51 -12.64
CA PHE A 114 -61.45 44.81 -11.58
C PHE A 114 -61.36 45.54 -10.24
N PHE A 115 -60.19 46.07 -9.89
CA PHE A 115 -60.02 46.88 -8.68
C PHE A 115 -60.85 48.17 -8.76
N TYR A 116 -60.81 48.88 -9.89
CA TYR A 116 -61.58 50.10 -10.13
C TYR A 116 -63.10 49.88 -10.09
N ILE A 117 -63.58 48.80 -10.73
CA ILE A 117 -65.00 48.42 -10.67
C ILE A 117 -65.36 48.02 -9.23
N GLY A 118 -64.49 47.28 -8.54
CA GLY A 118 -64.67 46.89 -7.15
C GLY A 118 -64.77 48.10 -6.21
N THR A 119 -63.88 49.07 -6.33
CA THR A 119 -63.90 50.28 -5.49
C THR A 119 -65.14 51.12 -5.75
N ILE A 120 -65.53 51.35 -7.02
CA ILE A 120 -66.76 52.09 -7.34
C ILE A 120 -67.99 51.38 -6.81
N ASN A 121 -68.09 50.06 -7.00
CA ASN A 121 -69.23 49.28 -6.54
C ASN A 121 -69.29 49.24 -5.00
N THR A 122 -68.14 49.28 -4.33
CA THR A 122 -68.06 49.37 -2.87
C THR A 122 -68.52 50.75 -2.38
N VAL A 123 -68.00 51.84 -2.97
CA VAL A 123 -68.38 53.22 -2.64
C VAL A 123 -69.86 53.49 -2.94
N SER A 124 -70.40 52.95 -4.04
CA SER A 124 -71.80 53.10 -4.41
C SER A 124 -72.73 52.31 -3.49
N ARG A 125 -72.35 51.07 -3.11
CA ARG A 125 -73.14 50.24 -2.17
C ARG A 125 -73.13 50.77 -0.74
N PHE A 126 -72.07 51.46 -0.31
CA PHE A 126 -72.00 52.09 1.01
C PHE A 126 -72.64 53.50 1.06
N GLY A 127 -73.47 53.88 0.08
CA GLY A 127 -74.31 55.08 0.15
C GLY A 127 -73.62 56.40 -0.19
N GLY A 128 -72.41 56.36 -0.74
CA GLY A 128 -71.67 57.53 -1.18
C GLY A 128 -71.10 58.41 -0.05
N TRP A 129 -70.18 59.30 -0.41
CA TRP A 129 -69.42 60.14 0.51
C TRP A 129 -70.27 61.14 1.32
N SER A 130 -71.42 61.53 0.80
CA SER A 130 -72.29 62.57 1.38
C SER A 130 -73.14 62.08 2.55
N HIS A 131 -73.40 60.77 2.67
CA HIS A 131 -74.33 60.20 3.66
C HIS A 131 -73.64 59.35 4.73
N ASN A 132 -72.31 59.20 4.69
CA ASN A 132 -71.57 58.28 5.54
C ASN A 132 -70.60 59.04 6.46
N GLU A 133 -71.15 59.80 7.40
CA GLU A 133 -70.39 60.58 8.40
C GLU A 133 -69.47 59.68 9.25
N TRP A 134 -69.86 58.43 9.46
CA TRP A 134 -69.04 57.43 10.14
C TRP A 134 -67.73 57.12 9.40
N ILE A 135 -67.75 57.01 8.07
CA ILE A 135 -66.53 56.84 7.27
C ILE A 135 -65.64 58.09 7.38
N ARG A 136 -66.24 59.30 7.44
CA ARG A 136 -65.48 60.53 7.65
C ARG A 136 -64.85 60.62 9.04
N ALA A 137 -65.54 60.19 10.09
CA ALA A 137 -64.98 60.09 11.43
C ALA A 137 -63.85 59.04 11.51
N MET A 138 -63.97 57.95 10.75
CA MET A 138 -62.90 56.95 10.63
C MET A 138 -61.63 57.51 9.97
N ILE A 139 -61.73 58.52 9.08
CA ILE A 139 -60.55 59.14 8.47
C ILE A 139 -59.66 59.79 9.52
N TRP A 140 -60.22 60.52 10.47
CA TRP A 140 -59.43 61.13 11.54
C TRP A 140 -58.72 60.08 12.40
N HIS A 141 -59.39 58.96 12.69
CA HIS A 141 -58.76 57.82 13.37
C HIS A 141 -57.63 57.19 12.54
N HIS A 142 -57.82 57.03 11.23
CA HIS A 142 -56.79 56.51 10.33
C HIS A 142 -55.61 57.48 10.19
N GLU A 143 -55.85 58.78 10.06
CA GLU A 143 -54.80 59.81 10.02
C GLU A 143 -53.97 59.79 11.30
N TYR A 144 -54.63 59.72 12.46
CA TYR A 144 -53.95 59.58 13.76
C TYR A 144 -53.12 58.29 13.84
N LEU A 145 -53.70 57.14 13.45
CA LEU A 145 -52.98 55.87 13.44
C LEU A 145 -51.81 55.88 12.46
N ILE A 146 -51.97 56.44 11.26
CA ILE A 146 -50.89 56.56 10.28
C ILE A 146 -49.79 57.45 10.85
N ALA A 147 -50.11 58.61 11.41
CA ALA A 147 -49.11 59.49 12.03
C ALA A 147 -48.40 58.80 13.21
N PHE A 148 -49.13 58.04 14.03
CA PHE A 148 -48.56 57.29 15.16
C PHE A 148 -47.68 56.13 14.71
N TYR A 149 -48.14 55.29 13.77
CA TYR A 149 -47.39 54.14 13.28
C TYR A 149 -46.24 54.53 12.38
N LEU A 150 -46.43 55.49 11.45
CA LEU A 150 -45.35 56.00 10.61
C LEU A 150 -44.33 56.72 11.47
N GLY A 151 -44.79 57.53 12.44
CA GLY A 151 -43.93 58.09 13.47
C GLY A 151 -43.12 57.02 14.20
N TYR A 152 -43.75 55.96 14.71
CA TYR A 152 -43.07 54.88 15.44
C TYR A 152 -42.16 54.01 14.57
N LEU A 153 -42.55 53.71 13.34
CA LEU A 153 -41.77 52.87 12.41
C LEU A 153 -40.58 53.65 11.86
N GLU A 154 -40.77 54.89 11.42
CA GLU A 154 -39.72 55.72 10.83
C GLU A 154 -38.73 56.25 11.90
N THR A 155 -39.20 56.64 13.10
CA THR A 155 -38.29 57.06 14.18
C THR A 155 -37.31 55.96 14.62
N ARG A 156 -37.65 54.68 14.41
CA ARG A 156 -36.73 53.56 14.66
C ARG A 156 -35.63 53.42 13.62
N HIS A 157 -35.81 54.00 12.43
CA HIS A 157 -34.84 54.00 11.33
C HIS A 157 -34.00 55.29 11.30
N PHE A 158 -34.52 56.41 11.84
CA PHE A 158 -33.77 57.65 11.96
C PHE A 158 -32.71 57.56 13.07
N THR A 159 -31.44 57.62 12.68
CA THR A 159 -30.28 57.66 13.59
C THR A 159 -30.23 58.90 14.49
N TYR A 160 -31.02 59.92 14.18
CA TYR A 160 -31.08 61.20 14.90
C TYR A 160 -32.05 61.22 16.09
N PHE A 161 -32.93 60.22 16.23
CA PHE A 161 -33.75 60.05 17.43
C PHE A 161 -33.04 59.13 18.44
N LEU A 162 -33.47 59.15 19.72
CA LEU A 162 -32.90 58.36 20.83
C LEU A 162 -32.80 56.86 20.49
N GLY A 163 -31.67 56.49 19.86
CA GLY A 163 -31.23 55.15 19.53
C GLY A 163 -31.98 54.48 18.36
N PRO A 164 -31.33 54.21 17.21
CA PRO A 164 -31.89 53.27 16.24
C PRO A 164 -32.05 51.89 16.88
N LYS A 165 -33.26 51.31 16.78
CA LYS A 165 -33.54 49.98 17.34
C LYS A 165 -33.08 48.90 16.35
N PHE A 166 -31.79 48.53 16.40
CA PHE A 166 -31.16 47.53 15.52
C PHE A 166 -31.64 46.07 15.70
N THR A 167 -32.65 45.80 16.53
CA THR A 167 -33.16 44.43 16.76
C THR A 167 -33.58 43.73 15.47
N THR A 168 -34.24 44.44 14.56
CA THR A 168 -34.62 43.87 13.24
C THR A 168 -33.39 43.61 12.38
N PHE A 169 -32.41 44.53 12.40
CA PHE A 169 -31.16 44.38 11.66
C PHE A 169 -30.40 43.12 12.10
N TYR A 170 -30.20 42.93 13.40
CA TYR A 170 -29.50 41.74 13.92
C TYR A 170 -30.24 40.44 13.56
N ASN A 171 -31.57 40.42 13.69
CA ASN A 171 -32.35 39.24 13.31
C ASN A 171 -32.22 38.90 11.82
N VAL A 172 -32.22 39.91 10.94
CA VAL A 172 -32.04 39.71 9.49
C VAL A 172 -30.61 39.29 9.18
N TYR A 173 -29.62 39.95 9.79
CA TYR A 173 -28.20 39.63 9.62
C TYR A 173 -27.88 38.19 10.02
N THR A 174 -28.28 37.77 11.22
CA THR A 174 -28.05 36.40 11.70
C THR A 174 -28.77 35.37 10.84
N ARG A 175 -29.98 35.67 10.34
CA ARG A 175 -30.68 34.79 9.39
C ARG A 175 -29.93 34.65 8.08
N TYR A 176 -29.43 35.77 7.54
CA TYR A 176 -28.64 35.76 6.31
C TYR A 176 -27.36 34.94 6.48
N GLU A 177 -26.62 35.16 7.56
CA GLU A 177 -25.40 34.41 7.86
C GLU A 177 -25.69 32.92 8.06
N THR A 178 -26.75 32.56 8.79
CA THR A 178 -27.17 31.16 8.97
C THR A 178 -27.54 30.51 7.63
N GLN A 179 -28.21 31.23 6.73
CA GLN A 179 -28.53 30.72 5.41
C GLN A 179 -27.28 30.48 4.56
N GLN A 180 -26.29 31.37 4.64
CA GLN A 180 -25.00 31.18 3.98
C GLN A 180 -24.27 29.95 4.53
N LEU A 181 -24.22 29.77 5.85
CA LEU A 181 -23.65 28.57 6.47
C LEU A 181 -24.36 27.28 6.04
N CYS A 182 -25.69 27.28 6.00
CA CYS A 182 -26.46 26.13 5.49
C CYS A 182 -26.16 25.84 4.01
N SER A 183 -25.91 26.87 3.20
CA SER A 183 -25.56 26.68 1.78
C SER A 183 -24.17 26.06 1.59
N MET A 184 -23.25 26.33 2.53
CA MET A 184 -21.88 25.78 2.55
C MET A 184 -21.76 24.48 3.35
N TRP A 185 -22.88 23.92 3.84
CA TRP A 185 -22.86 22.76 4.72
C TRP A 185 -22.15 21.55 4.09
N ALA A 186 -22.37 21.32 2.79
CA ALA A 186 -21.75 20.20 2.08
C ALA A 186 -20.22 20.30 2.08
N ASP A 187 -19.67 21.48 1.77
CA ASP A 187 -18.23 21.72 1.72
C ASP A 187 -17.59 21.55 3.11
N GLN A 188 -18.23 22.08 4.15
CA GLN A 188 -17.75 21.92 5.52
C GLN A 188 -17.80 20.45 6.00
N ALA A 189 -18.87 19.74 5.67
CA ALA A 189 -19.01 18.32 6.00
C ALA A 189 -17.93 17.48 5.29
N GLU A 190 -17.61 17.79 4.03
CA GLU A 190 -16.54 17.13 3.29
C GLU A 190 -15.17 17.41 3.92
N GLU A 191 -14.87 18.67 4.25
CA GLU A 191 -13.60 19.04 4.86
C GLU A 191 -13.35 18.27 6.18
N GLU A 192 -14.37 18.18 7.04
CA GLU A 192 -14.28 17.40 8.28
C GLU A 192 -14.14 15.90 8.00
N GLN A 193 -14.85 15.35 7.01
CA GLN A 193 -14.70 13.95 6.61
C GLN A 193 -13.30 13.63 6.11
N LEU A 194 -12.66 14.52 5.35
CA LEU A 194 -11.30 14.33 4.82
C LEU A 194 -10.27 14.18 5.95
N ARG A 195 -10.45 14.88 7.08
CA ARG A 195 -9.59 14.74 8.27
C ARG A 195 -9.63 13.32 8.83
N PHE A 196 -10.81 12.73 8.97
CA PHE A 196 -10.96 11.35 9.45
C PHE A 196 -10.50 10.30 8.43
N LEU A 197 -10.73 10.58 7.14
CA LEU A 197 -10.38 9.69 6.05
C LEU A 197 -8.86 9.55 5.89
N ARG A 198 -8.08 10.60 6.18
CA ARG A 198 -6.62 10.56 6.18
C ARG A 198 -6.08 9.47 7.11
N HIS A 199 -6.49 9.46 8.38
CA HIS A 199 -6.01 8.46 9.35
C HIS A 199 -6.45 7.05 8.97
N THR A 200 -7.68 6.90 8.47
CA THR A 200 -8.17 5.61 8.00
C THR A 200 -7.32 5.08 6.84
N LYS A 201 -6.93 5.95 5.89
CA LYS A 201 -6.02 5.58 4.79
C LYS A 201 -4.63 5.19 5.30
N GLU A 202 -4.06 5.96 6.23
CA GLU A 202 -2.76 5.64 6.85
C GLU A 202 -2.79 4.24 7.51
N GLN A 203 -3.89 3.89 8.18
CA GLN A 203 -4.06 2.54 8.76
C GLN A 203 -4.14 1.44 7.70
N LEU A 204 -4.78 1.70 6.55
CA LEU A 204 -4.85 0.74 5.45
C LEU A 204 -3.49 0.49 4.78
N GLU A 205 -2.58 1.47 4.79
CA GLU A 205 -1.22 1.29 4.24
C GLU A 205 -0.41 0.23 5.02
N TYR A 206 -0.60 0.10 6.33
CA TYR A 206 0.06 -0.97 7.10
C TYR A 206 -0.40 -2.37 6.65
N VAL A 207 -1.69 -2.52 6.34
CA VAL A 207 -2.24 -3.78 5.82
C VAL A 207 -1.63 -4.08 4.45
N ARG A 208 -1.46 -3.06 3.61
CA ARG A 208 -0.82 -3.20 2.30
C ARG A 208 0.65 -3.61 2.41
N ILE A 209 1.43 -2.96 3.27
CA ILE A 209 2.85 -3.31 3.50
C ILE A 209 2.98 -4.76 3.95
N ASN A 210 2.09 -5.23 4.83
CA ASN A 210 2.08 -6.61 5.27
C ASN A 210 1.74 -7.59 4.13
N ALA A 211 0.82 -7.23 3.22
CA ALA A 211 0.51 -8.05 2.06
C ALA A 211 1.73 -8.18 1.10
N GLU A 212 2.58 -7.17 1.01
CA GLU A 212 3.78 -7.17 0.18
C GLU A 212 4.96 -7.94 0.81
N TYR A 213 4.93 -8.20 2.12
CA TYR A 213 6.00 -8.86 2.87
C TYR A 213 6.39 -10.23 2.28
N ASP A 214 5.40 -11.08 1.96
CA ASP A 214 5.66 -12.42 1.44
C ASP A 214 6.35 -12.38 0.06
N TYR A 215 5.98 -11.40 -0.76
CA TYR A 215 6.62 -11.20 -2.06
C TYR A 215 8.07 -10.74 -1.91
N VAL A 216 8.33 -9.74 -1.05
CA VAL A 216 9.68 -9.24 -0.77
C VAL A 216 10.55 -10.36 -0.18
N LYS A 217 10.02 -11.13 0.77
CA LYS A 217 10.71 -12.27 1.39
C LYS A 217 11.11 -13.32 0.35
N LYS A 218 10.19 -13.71 -0.54
CA LYS A 218 10.46 -14.68 -1.61
C LYS A 218 11.57 -14.18 -2.53
N ARG A 219 11.50 -12.91 -2.96
CA ARG A 219 12.48 -12.31 -3.87
C ARG A 219 13.85 -12.16 -3.22
N ALA A 220 13.90 -11.73 -1.96
CA ALA A 220 15.14 -11.63 -1.19
C ALA A 220 15.81 -13.01 -1.04
N LEU A 221 15.03 -14.05 -0.75
CA LEU A 221 15.53 -15.41 -0.60
C LEU A 221 16.06 -15.96 -1.94
N ILE A 222 15.35 -15.75 -3.04
CA ILE A 222 15.81 -16.16 -4.38
C ILE A 222 17.11 -15.43 -4.74
N ASN A 223 17.19 -14.12 -4.55
CA ASN A 223 18.40 -13.35 -4.81
C ASN A 223 19.57 -13.82 -3.95
N TYR A 224 19.32 -14.07 -2.66
CA TYR A 224 20.34 -14.61 -1.76
C TYR A 224 20.85 -15.97 -2.24
N LEU A 225 19.96 -16.94 -2.50
CA LEU A 225 20.35 -18.27 -2.98
C LEU A 225 21.06 -18.22 -4.33
N THR A 226 20.66 -17.32 -5.23
CA THR A 226 21.30 -17.16 -6.55
C THR A 226 22.73 -16.64 -6.38
N ASN A 227 22.92 -15.64 -5.52
CA ASN A 227 24.25 -15.11 -5.22
C ASN A 227 25.12 -16.14 -4.49
N GLU A 228 24.58 -16.89 -3.54
CA GLU A 228 25.30 -17.98 -2.86
C GLU A 228 25.69 -19.10 -3.81
N LYS A 229 24.82 -19.45 -4.76
CA LYS A 229 25.16 -20.40 -5.81
C LYS A 229 26.35 -19.92 -6.64
N LEU A 230 26.34 -18.66 -7.09
CA LEU A 230 27.44 -18.08 -7.87
C LEU A 230 28.74 -18.02 -7.05
N ASN A 231 28.65 -17.66 -5.77
CA ASN A 231 29.80 -17.64 -4.86
C ASN A 231 30.40 -19.03 -4.67
N LEU A 232 29.55 -20.06 -4.54
CA LEU A 232 29.97 -21.45 -4.43
C LEU A 232 30.63 -21.92 -5.72
N GLU A 233 30.05 -21.62 -6.89
CA GLU A 233 30.67 -21.92 -8.20
C GLU A 233 32.05 -21.25 -8.34
N LEU A 234 32.16 -19.98 -7.95
CA LEU A 234 33.42 -19.25 -7.93
C LEU A 234 34.44 -19.88 -6.97
N HIS A 235 34.01 -20.30 -5.78
CA HIS A 235 34.87 -20.98 -4.80
C HIS A 235 35.42 -22.29 -5.37
N PHE A 236 34.56 -23.13 -5.98
CA PHE A 236 34.98 -24.36 -6.63
C PHE A 236 35.97 -24.10 -7.77
N HIS A 237 35.71 -23.10 -8.62
CA HIS A 237 36.61 -22.73 -9.71
C HIS A 237 37.97 -22.27 -9.19
N ASN A 238 37.99 -21.36 -8.20
CA ASN A 238 39.22 -20.87 -7.60
C ASN A 238 40.00 -21.98 -6.90
N ARG A 239 39.32 -22.90 -6.21
CA ARG A 239 39.95 -24.04 -5.55
C ARG A 239 40.62 -24.97 -6.57
N THR A 240 39.90 -25.30 -7.65
CA THR A 240 40.43 -26.12 -8.74
C THR A 240 41.63 -25.46 -9.41
N LEU A 241 41.55 -24.16 -9.70
CA LEU A 241 42.63 -23.41 -10.32
C LEU A 241 43.87 -23.32 -9.41
N ASN A 242 43.67 -23.06 -8.11
CA ASN A 242 44.75 -23.04 -7.13
C ASN A 242 45.41 -24.41 -6.98
N MET A 243 44.63 -25.50 -7.02
CA MET A 243 45.15 -26.86 -7.03
C MET A 243 46.00 -27.11 -8.28
N LEU A 244 45.51 -26.77 -9.47
CA LEU A 244 46.26 -26.92 -10.73
C LEU A 244 47.55 -26.11 -10.74
N ARG A 245 47.51 -24.84 -10.29
CA ARG A 245 48.72 -24.02 -10.14
C ARG A 245 49.71 -24.61 -9.15
N SER A 246 49.22 -25.17 -8.05
CA SER A 246 50.07 -25.83 -7.05
C SER A 246 50.74 -27.07 -7.64
N ILE A 247 49.98 -27.89 -8.37
CA ILE A 247 50.49 -29.05 -9.12
C ILE A 247 51.58 -28.60 -10.10
N GLN A 248 51.28 -27.61 -10.94
CA GLN A 248 52.23 -27.07 -11.92
C GLN A 248 53.52 -26.54 -11.25
N ASN A 249 53.39 -25.90 -10.09
CA ASN A 249 54.55 -25.42 -9.33
C ASN A 249 55.40 -26.59 -8.80
N TYR A 250 54.78 -27.66 -8.31
CA TYR A 250 55.50 -28.86 -7.88
C TYR A 250 56.15 -29.59 -9.06
N GLU A 251 55.49 -29.70 -10.21
CA GLU A 251 56.05 -30.27 -11.45
C GLU A 251 57.28 -29.47 -11.89
N ASN A 252 57.18 -28.14 -11.92
CA ASN A 252 58.32 -27.25 -12.21
C ASN A 252 59.45 -27.39 -11.19
N GLN A 253 59.12 -27.59 -9.91
CA GLN A 253 60.11 -27.82 -8.87
C GLN A 253 60.79 -29.18 -9.02
N ASN A 254 60.05 -30.23 -9.34
CA ASN A 254 60.59 -31.57 -9.61
C ASN A 254 61.52 -31.52 -10.84
N LEU A 255 61.11 -30.84 -11.91
CA LEU A 255 61.95 -30.61 -13.10
C LEU A 255 63.26 -29.87 -12.73
N ARG A 256 63.17 -28.79 -11.92
CA ARG A 256 64.36 -28.08 -11.44
C ARG A 256 65.25 -28.95 -10.56
N ASN A 257 64.68 -29.81 -9.73
CA ASN A 257 65.44 -30.74 -8.90
C ASN A 257 66.19 -31.76 -9.76
N HIS A 258 65.55 -32.31 -10.80
CA HIS A 258 66.21 -33.21 -11.75
C HIS A 258 67.31 -32.50 -12.54
N LEU A 259 67.07 -31.27 -13.03
CA LEU A 259 68.14 -30.48 -13.67
C LEU A 259 69.31 -30.22 -12.72
N ARG A 260 69.02 -29.92 -11.45
CA ARG A 260 70.04 -29.71 -10.43
C ARG A 260 70.82 -31.00 -10.14
N GLU A 261 70.16 -32.14 -10.10
CA GLU A 261 70.79 -33.45 -9.93
C GLU A 261 71.73 -33.79 -11.10
N ILE A 262 71.33 -33.48 -12.34
CA ILE A 262 72.20 -33.63 -13.52
C ILE A 262 73.44 -32.74 -13.37
N VAL A 263 73.25 -31.45 -13.09
CA VAL A 263 74.35 -30.47 -12.99
C VAL A 263 75.30 -30.82 -11.83
N LEU A 264 74.77 -31.10 -10.65
CA LEU A 264 75.58 -31.47 -9.48
C LEU A 264 76.25 -32.82 -9.67
N GLY A 265 75.54 -33.83 -10.22
CA GLY A 265 76.11 -35.14 -10.49
C GLY A 265 77.25 -35.09 -11.52
N SER A 266 77.11 -34.27 -12.57
CA SER A 266 78.20 -34.02 -13.53
C SER A 266 79.39 -33.32 -12.88
N PHE A 267 79.14 -32.35 -11.99
CA PHE A 267 80.21 -31.65 -11.26
C PHE A 267 80.93 -32.57 -10.27
N ASP A 268 80.20 -33.37 -9.50
CA ASP A 268 80.74 -34.35 -8.55
C ASP A 268 81.61 -35.38 -9.26
N LYS A 269 81.23 -35.78 -10.49
CA LYS A 269 82.03 -36.71 -11.29
C LYS A 269 83.35 -36.09 -11.77
N VAL A 270 83.34 -34.82 -12.18
CA VAL A 270 84.58 -34.07 -12.46
C VAL A 270 85.45 -33.98 -11.20
N GLN A 271 84.85 -33.71 -10.04
CA GLN A 271 85.56 -33.67 -8.77
C GLN A 271 86.13 -35.04 -8.36
N GLN A 272 85.43 -36.14 -8.63
CA GLN A 272 85.94 -37.51 -8.43
C GLN A 272 87.10 -37.82 -9.38
N SER A 273 86.99 -37.49 -10.67
CA SER A 273 88.06 -37.67 -11.66
C SER A 273 89.35 -36.89 -11.32
N LEU A 274 89.23 -35.79 -10.57
CA LEU A 274 90.35 -35.03 -10.02
C LEU A 274 90.97 -35.64 -8.75
N LYS A 275 90.22 -36.45 -8.01
CA LYS A 275 90.70 -37.16 -6.81
C LYS A 275 91.43 -38.46 -7.20
N ASP A 276 91.01 -39.13 -8.27
CA ASP A 276 91.63 -40.36 -8.76
C ASP A 276 93.05 -40.12 -9.31
N GLN A 277 94.03 -40.88 -8.81
CA GLN A 277 95.45 -40.55 -8.98
C GLN A 277 96.01 -40.79 -10.39
N THR A 278 95.35 -41.64 -11.19
CA THR A 278 95.73 -41.96 -12.57
C THR A 278 95.17 -40.95 -13.58
N THR A 279 93.88 -40.65 -13.49
CA THR A 279 93.18 -39.64 -14.31
C THR A 279 93.65 -38.23 -13.97
N ARG A 280 93.95 -37.92 -12.71
CA ARG A 280 94.52 -36.64 -12.29
C ARG A 280 95.84 -36.33 -12.98
N LYS A 281 96.73 -37.32 -13.13
CA LYS A 281 98.03 -37.13 -13.82
C LYS A 281 97.82 -36.80 -15.30
N GLN A 282 96.89 -37.48 -15.96
CA GLN A 282 96.55 -37.21 -17.36
C GLN A 282 95.93 -35.82 -17.53
N ILE A 283 95.00 -35.45 -16.64
CA ILE A 283 94.37 -34.11 -16.60
C ILE A 283 95.44 -33.03 -16.36
N GLN A 284 96.38 -33.24 -15.43
CA GLN A 284 97.46 -32.29 -15.15
C GLN A 284 98.46 -32.17 -16.31
N GLN A 285 98.78 -33.27 -16.99
CA GLN A 285 99.64 -33.25 -18.18
C GLN A 285 99.00 -32.50 -19.35
N GLN A 286 97.71 -32.74 -19.60
CA GLN A 286 96.95 -32.06 -20.66
C GLN A 286 96.70 -30.59 -20.31
N ALA A 287 96.40 -30.26 -19.05
CA ALA A 287 96.32 -28.88 -18.58
C ALA A 287 97.67 -28.16 -18.68
N PHE A 288 98.80 -28.85 -18.44
CA PHE A 288 100.14 -28.30 -18.62
C PHE A 288 100.48 -28.05 -20.09
N GLN A 289 100.09 -28.97 -20.99
CA GLN A 289 100.23 -28.78 -22.44
C GLN A 289 99.36 -27.63 -22.95
N ALA A 290 98.12 -27.50 -22.46
CA ALA A 290 97.25 -26.37 -22.77
C ALA A 290 97.85 -25.05 -22.27
N ALA A 291 98.41 -25.01 -21.05
CA ALA A 291 99.11 -23.85 -20.50
C ALA A 291 100.36 -23.46 -21.31
N LEU A 292 101.17 -24.44 -21.73
CA LEU A 292 102.30 -24.22 -22.62
C LEU A 292 101.87 -23.63 -23.97
N SER A 293 100.78 -24.13 -24.55
CA SER A 293 100.23 -23.62 -25.81
C SER A 293 99.70 -22.17 -25.69
N GLY A 294 99.15 -21.81 -24.52
CA GLY A 294 98.71 -20.44 -24.21
C GLY A 294 99.88 -19.47 -23.98
N ILE A 295 100.97 -19.94 -23.36
CA ILE A 295 102.21 -19.17 -23.22
C ILE A 295 102.85 -18.90 -24.59
N GLN A 296 102.85 -19.90 -25.48
CA GLN A 296 103.41 -19.79 -26.82
C GLN A 296 102.62 -18.82 -27.73
N SER A 297 101.29 -18.75 -27.57
CA SER A 297 100.42 -17.91 -28.40
C SER A 297 100.18 -16.50 -27.84
N GLY A 298 100.64 -16.23 -26.61
CA GLY A 298 100.45 -14.95 -25.92
C GLY A 298 99.04 -14.69 -25.39
N VAL A 299 98.08 -15.61 -25.65
CA VAL A 299 96.69 -15.54 -25.17
C VAL A 299 96.25 -16.92 -24.70
N MET A 300 95.86 -17.05 -23.44
CA MET A 300 95.42 -18.32 -22.87
C MET A 300 94.01 -18.70 -23.39
N LYS A 301 93.94 -19.67 -24.29
CA LYS A 301 92.69 -20.30 -24.75
C LYS A 301 92.61 -21.73 -24.20
N TYR A 302 91.44 -22.12 -23.69
CA TYR A 302 91.22 -23.42 -23.05
C TYR A 302 90.66 -24.48 -24.00
N ASP A 303 90.97 -24.38 -25.29
CA ASP A 303 90.38 -25.25 -26.33
C ASP A 303 90.74 -26.74 -26.13
N ASN A 304 91.89 -27.02 -25.49
CA ASN A 304 92.36 -28.37 -25.14
C ASN A 304 92.23 -28.69 -23.64
N ASP A 305 91.39 -27.97 -22.89
CA ASP A 305 91.15 -28.28 -21.47
C ASP A 305 90.44 -29.63 -21.33
N PRO A 306 91.01 -30.61 -20.61
CA PRO A 306 90.39 -31.91 -20.40
C PRO A 306 89.13 -31.88 -19.53
N LEU A 307 88.88 -30.81 -18.75
CA LEU A 307 87.74 -30.75 -17.83
C LEU A 307 86.41 -30.53 -18.53
N LEU A 308 86.37 -29.66 -19.55
CA LEU A 308 85.16 -29.37 -20.31
C LEU A 308 84.60 -30.58 -21.08
N PRO A 309 85.39 -31.37 -21.83
CA PRO A 309 84.87 -32.55 -22.52
C PRO A 309 84.45 -33.66 -21.55
N ILE A 310 85.10 -33.81 -20.39
CA ILE A 310 84.64 -34.74 -19.35
C ILE A 310 83.25 -34.33 -18.84
N LEU A 311 83.05 -33.03 -18.57
CA LEU A 311 81.78 -32.50 -18.11
C LEU A 311 80.69 -32.60 -19.20
N GLN A 312 81.02 -32.27 -20.46
CA GLN A 312 80.08 -32.38 -21.59
C GLN A 312 79.67 -33.83 -21.85
N ASN A 313 80.62 -34.77 -21.85
CA ASN A 313 80.32 -36.19 -22.05
C ASN A 313 79.43 -36.75 -20.95
N GLU A 314 79.66 -36.36 -19.68
CA GLU A 314 78.84 -36.80 -18.55
C GLU A 314 77.47 -36.11 -18.52
N MET A 315 77.38 -34.83 -18.88
CA MET A 315 76.08 -34.19 -19.08
C MET A 315 75.32 -34.85 -20.22
N GLN A 316 75.98 -35.18 -21.32
CA GLN A 316 75.35 -35.81 -22.48
C GLN A 316 74.93 -37.25 -22.21
N SER A 317 75.69 -38.01 -21.39
CA SER A 317 75.30 -39.35 -20.92
C SER A 317 74.05 -39.29 -20.05
N ARG A 318 73.96 -38.33 -19.12
CA ARG A 318 72.80 -38.12 -18.26
C ARG A 318 71.59 -37.58 -19.02
N ILE A 319 71.80 -36.69 -19.99
CA ILE A 319 70.75 -36.16 -20.88
C ILE A 319 70.23 -37.26 -21.82
N ALA A 320 71.07 -38.19 -22.26
CA ALA A 320 70.66 -39.29 -23.13
C ALA A 320 69.57 -40.16 -22.48
N HIS A 321 69.59 -40.32 -21.15
CA HIS A 321 68.53 -41.00 -20.39
C HIS A 321 67.16 -40.30 -20.51
N PHE A 322 67.15 -38.99 -20.76
CA PHE A 322 65.92 -38.20 -20.94
C PHE A 322 65.50 -38.06 -22.41
N LYS A 323 66.36 -38.42 -23.38
CA LYS A 323 66.04 -38.37 -24.81
C LYS A 323 65.35 -39.67 -25.24
N GLY A 324 64.04 -39.62 -25.47
CA GLY A 324 63.25 -40.75 -25.98
C GLY A 324 62.27 -41.36 -24.97
N LEU A 325 62.01 -40.68 -23.85
CA LEU A 325 60.97 -41.07 -22.89
C LEU A 325 59.60 -41.11 -23.58
N THR A 326 58.82 -42.14 -23.26
CA THR A 326 57.40 -42.20 -23.63
C THR A 326 56.59 -41.19 -22.80
N PRO A 327 55.41 -40.73 -23.27
CA PRO A 327 54.57 -39.79 -22.51
C PRO A 327 54.18 -40.31 -21.12
N GLU A 328 54.13 -41.63 -20.92
CA GLU A 328 53.87 -42.25 -19.61
C GLU A 328 55.07 -42.14 -18.66
N GLU A 329 56.29 -42.27 -19.17
CA GLU A 329 57.52 -42.13 -18.39
C GLU A 329 57.84 -40.66 -18.07
N GLU A 330 57.53 -39.76 -18.99
CA GLU A 330 57.59 -38.31 -18.76
C GLU A 330 56.60 -37.88 -17.67
N SER A 331 55.36 -38.41 -17.72
CA SER A 331 54.36 -38.19 -16.69
C SER A 331 54.80 -38.73 -15.34
N LYS A 332 55.45 -39.90 -15.30
CA LYS A 332 55.99 -40.49 -14.06
C LYS A 332 57.13 -39.67 -13.46
N LEU A 333 57.98 -39.09 -14.30
CA LEU A 333 59.09 -38.23 -13.87
C LEU A 333 58.61 -36.89 -13.30
N LEU A 334 57.55 -36.33 -13.87
CA LEU A 334 56.92 -35.10 -13.39
C LEU A 334 55.89 -35.36 -12.28
N SER A 335 55.56 -36.63 -12.01
CA SER A 335 54.53 -36.99 -11.05
C SER A 335 54.86 -36.51 -9.64
N LEU A 336 53.81 -36.15 -8.90
CA LEU A 336 53.96 -35.68 -7.53
C LEU A 336 54.28 -36.83 -6.58
N ASN A 337 55.18 -36.55 -5.64
CA ASN A 337 55.46 -37.42 -4.51
C ASN A 337 54.24 -37.54 -3.59
N GLN A 338 54.19 -38.61 -2.79
CA GLN A 338 53.02 -38.87 -1.92
C GLN A 338 52.79 -37.75 -0.89
N ASP A 339 53.85 -37.12 -0.38
CA ASP A 339 53.76 -35.98 0.53
C ASP A 339 53.28 -34.69 -0.17
N GLN A 340 53.70 -34.46 -1.42
CA GLN A 340 53.20 -33.35 -2.24
C GLN A 340 51.70 -33.52 -2.56
N LYS A 341 51.25 -34.76 -2.80
CA LYS A 341 49.82 -35.06 -2.97
C LYS A 341 49.03 -34.81 -1.69
N ARG A 342 49.58 -35.19 -0.53
CA ARG A 342 48.96 -34.95 0.79
C ARG A 342 48.85 -33.46 1.09
N SER A 343 49.90 -32.67 0.87
CA SER A 343 49.85 -31.23 1.14
C SER A 343 48.76 -30.53 0.31
N ILE A 344 48.64 -30.87 -0.97
CA ILE A 344 47.59 -30.32 -1.85
C ILE A 344 46.19 -30.71 -1.35
N ALA A 345 46.00 -31.97 -0.95
CA ALA A 345 44.73 -32.44 -0.42
C ALA A 345 44.37 -31.74 0.91
N ASP A 346 45.34 -31.48 1.77
CA ASP A 346 45.12 -30.76 3.04
C ASP A 346 44.76 -29.29 2.80
N PHE A 347 45.42 -28.63 1.82
CA PHE A 347 45.05 -27.27 1.40
C PHE A 347 43.64 -27.19 0.82
N ASP A 348 43.24 -28.17 -0.01
CA ASP A 348 41.89 -28.27 -0.56
C ASP A 348 40.85 -28.44 0.55
N ARG A 349 41.13 -29.35 1.50
CA ARG A 349 40.29 -29.61 2.67
C ARG A 349 40.13 -28.37 3.53
N LYS A 350 41.23 -27.68 3.86
CA LYS A 350 41.20 -26.46 4.66
C LYS A 350 40.37 -25.36 3.97
N ALA A 351 40.57 -25.14 2.67
CA ALA A 351 39.80 -24.16 1.91
C ALA A 351 38.29 -24.45 1.88
N LYS A 352 37.91 -25.73 1.94
CA LYS A 352 36.51 -26.15 2.09
C LYS A 352 35.97 -25.86 3.49
N GLU A 353 36.72 -26.21 4.54
CA GLU A 353 36.33 -25.97 5.93
C GLU A 353 36.19 -24.47 6.22
N ASP A 354 37.15 -23.65 5.77
CA ASP A 354 37.12 -22.19 5.92
C ASP A 354 35.87 -21.57 5.27
N TYR A 355 35.43 -22.09 4.12
CA TYR A 355 34.22 -21.60 3.43
C TYR A 355 32.93 -22.01 4.16
N LEU A 356 32.86 -23.23 4.71
CA LEU A 356 31.67 -23.69 5.45
C LEU A 356 31.53 -23.04 6.82
N HIS A 357 32.65 -22.71 7.47
CA HIS A 357 32.66 -22.05 8.77
C HIS A 357 32.59 -20.52 8.67
N ALA A 358 32.55 -19.96 7.46
CA ALA A 358 32.38 -18.53 7.25
C ALA A 358 30.97 -18.09 7.69
N SER A 359 30.86 -17.57 8.92
CA SER A 359 29.61 -16.98 9.41
C SER A 359 29.42 -15.58 8.87
N ALA A 360 28.20 -15.25 8.43
CA ALA A 360 27.86 -13.90 8.02
C ALA A 360 27.95 -12.92 9.21
N SER A 361 28.71 -11.82 9.04
CA SER A 361 28.73 -10.73 10.01
C SER A 361 27.47 -9.88 9.85
N VAL A 362 26.38 -10.26 10.53
CA VAL A 362 25.15 -9.45 10.51
C VAL A 362 25.33 -8.27 11.45
N ASN A 363 25.42 -7.05 10.89
CA ASN A 363 25.30 -5.84 11.70
C ASN A 363 23.83 -5.60 12.00
N VAL A 364 23.39 -5.99 13.19
CA VAL A 364 22.03 -5.71 13.67
C VAL A 364 22.02 -4.31 14.27
N PRO A 365 21.32 -3.33 13.67
CA PRO A 365 21.23 -2.00 14.25
C PRO A 365 20.63 -2.07 15.67
N GLY A 366 21.37 -1.54 16.66
CA GLY A 366 20.97 -1.53 18.07
C GLY A 366 21.66 -2.56 18.97
N ARG A 367 22.40 -3.53 18.42
CA ARG A 367 23.20 -4.47 19.21
C ARG A 367 24.61 -3.87 19.37
N LYS A 368 24.92 -3.32 20.56
CA LYS A 368 26.31 -2.93 20.88
C LYS A 368 27.18 -4.20 20.82
N LYS A 369 28.30 -4.10 20.11
CA LYS A 369 29.30 -5.16 19.98
C LYS A 369 29.81 -5.60 21.34
#